data_AF-A0A969VSU4-F1
#
_entry.id   AF-A0A969VSU4-F1
#
_cell.length_a   1.000
_cell.length_b   1.000
_cell.length_c   1.000
_cell.angle_alpha   90.00
_cell.angle_beta   90.00
_cell.angle_gamma   90.00
#
_symmetry.space_group_name_H-M   'P 1'
#
loop_
_entity.id
_entity.type
_entity.pdbx_description
1 polymer ?
#
loop_
_entity_poly.entity_id
_entity_poly.type
_entity_poly.pdbx_seq_one_letter_code
_entity_poly.pdbx_strand_id
1 'polypeptide(L)' 'MTRKDYIATAEILNYVSDKTHPAVFSKMVVDFAEMFAKDNPRFDANRFYSASNYKIPSFKN' A
#
# COMPACT_ATOMS: atom_id res chain seq x y z
N MET A 1 -13.07 -7.72 -1.08
CA MET A 1 -11.75 -8.35 -1.34
C MET A 1 -11.32 -9.35 -0.25
N THR A 2 -10.46 -10.30 -0.59
CA THR A 2 -9.90 -11.31 0.34
C THR A 2 -8.46 -11.00 0.74
N ARG A 3 -7.95 -11.69 1.77
CA ARG A 3 -6.55 -11.59 2.19
C ARG A 3 -5.55 -11.89 1.06
N LYS A 4 -5.89 -12.80 0.14
CA LYS A 4 -4.99 -13.16 -0.98
C LYS A 4 -4.86 -12.01 -1.97
N ASP A 5 -5.94 -11.29 -2.23
CA ASP A 5 -5.95 -10.15 -3.16
C ASP A 5 -5.07 -9.00 -2.62
N TYR A 6 -5.09 -8.77 -1.31
CA TYR A 6 -4.22 -7.78 -0.66
C TYR A 6 -2.74 -8.14 -0.81
N ILE A 7 -2.39 -9.42 -0.62
CA ILE A 7 -1.00 -9.90 -0.74
C ILE A 7 -0.52 -9.76 -2.19
N ALA A 8 -1.30 -10.23 -3.16
CA ALA A 8 -0.97 -10.12 -4.58
C ALA A 8 -0.79 -8.65 -5.01
N THR A 9 -1.67 -7.75 -4.55
CA THR A 9 -1.53 -6.32 -4.85
C THR A 9 -0.27 -5.72 -4.23
N ALA A 10 0.04 -6.08 -2.97
CA ALA A 10 1.26 -5.61 -2.30
C ALA A 10 2.54 -6.09 -3.01
N GLU A 11 2.55 -7.32 -3.51
CA GLU A 11 3.68 -7.86 -4.30
C GLU A 11 3.90 -7.08 -5.60
N ILE A 12 2.81 -6.74 -6.31
CA ILE A 12 2.87 -5.89 -7.51
C ILE A 12 3.39 -4.49 -7.16
N LEU A 13 2.88 -3.89 -6.08
CA LEU A 13 3.31 -2.56 -5.63
C LEU A 13 4.79 -2.56 -5.23
N ASN A 14 5.25 -3.61 -4.53
CA ASN A 14 6.65 -3.77 -4.18
C ASN A 14 7.54 -3.81 -5.45
N TYR A 15 7.14 -4.58 -6.46
CA TYR A 15 7.87 -4.64 -7.73
C TYR A 15 8.00 -3.29 -8.44
N VAL A 16 7.00 -2.40 -8.35
CA VAL A 16 7.05 -1.09 -9.01
C VAL A 16 7.65 0.03 -8.15
N SER A 17 7.95 -0.26 -6.87
CA SER A 17 8.39 0.73 -5.87
C SER A 17 9.70 1.44 -6.24
N ASP A 18 10.61 0.77 -6.95
CA ASP A 18 11.89 1.29 -7.44
C ASP A 18 11.84 1.78 -8.89
N LYS A 19 10.72 1.55 -9.59
CA LYS A 19 10.53 1.85 -11.03
C LYS A 19 9.67 3.09 -11.26
N THR A 20 9.15 3.68 -10.18
CA THR A 20 8.17 4.78 -10.23
C THR A 20 8.64 5.94 -9.38
N HIS A 21 8.30 7.17 -9.76
CA HIS A 21 8.60 8.34 -8.94
C HIS A 21 7.98 8.18 -7.53
N PRO A 22 8.72 8.46 -6.43
CA PRO A 22 8.25 8.18 -5.08
C PRO A 22 6.88 8.79 -4.76
N ALA A 23 6.61 10.02 -5.19
CA ALA A 23 5.30 10.66 -4.96
C ALA A 23 4.14 9.93 -5.65
N VAL A 24 4.36 9.40 -6.86
CA VAL A 24 3.34 8.64 -7.61
C VAL A 24 3.13 7.30 -6.95
N PHE A 25 4.21 6.63 -6.54
CA PHE A 25 4.16 5.38 -5.81
C PHE A 25 3.41 5.51 -4.47
N SER A 26 3.73 6.54 -3.68
CA SER A 26 3.02 6.85 -2.42
C SER A 26 1.52 6.99 -2.66
N LYS A 27 1.12 7.73 -3.70
CA LYS A 27 -0.29 7.92 -4.03
C LYS A 27 -0.96 6.59 -4.38
N MET A 28 -0.34 5.76 -5.22
CA MET A 28 -0.89 4.46 -5.62
C MET A 28 -1.12 3.55 -4.40
N VAL A 29 -0.14 3.44 -3.51
CA VAL A 29 -0.26 2.62 -2.30
C VAL A 29 -1.43 3.08 -1.42
N VAL A 30 -1.58 4.40 -1.24
CA VAL A 30 -2.67 4.98 -0.45
C VAL A 30 -4.03 4.75 -1.11
N ASP A 31 -4.16 4.99 -2.42
CA ASP A 31 -5.43 4.79 -3.15
C ASP A 31 -5.90 3.33 -3.05
N PHE A 32 -4.99 2.34 -3.18
CA PHE A 32 -5.32 0.93 -2.98
C PHE A 32 -5.70 0.62 -1.54
N ALA A 33 -4.98 1.15 -0.55
CA ALA A 33 -5.31 0.97 0.85
C ALA A 33 -6.70 1.53 1.19
N GLU A 34 -7.07 2.69 0.65
CA GLU A 34 -8.41 3.28 0.80
C GLU A 34 -9.49 2.40 0.16
N MET A 35 -9.23 1.89 -1.04
CA MET A 35 -10.16 0.95 -1.70
C MET A 35 -10.37 -0.30 -0.83
N PHE A 36 -9.32 -0.83 -0.23
CA PHE A 36 -9.39 -2.03 0.60
C PHE A 36 -10.09 -1.80 1.93
N ALA A 37 -9.91 -0.62 2.51
CA ALA A 37 -10.58 -0.21 3.75
C ALA A 37 -12.09 -0.02 3.55
N LYS A 38 -12.53 0.50 2.39
CA LYS A 38 -13.95 0.62 2.04
C LYS A 38 -14.62 -0.75 1.89
N ASP A 39 -13.90 -1.71 1.32
CA ASP A 39 -14.38 -3.07 1.09
C ASP A 39 -14.38 -3.95 2.35
N ASN A 40 -13.48 -3.67 3.30
CA ASN A 40 -13.28 -4.50 4.48
C ASN A 40 -12.90 -3.64 5.70
N PRO A 41 -13.82 -3.48 6.69
CA PRO A 41 -13.54 -2.68 7.89
C PRO A 41 -12.46 -3.30 8.80
N ARG A 42 -12.06 -4.56 8.56
CA ARG A 42 -10.96 -5.23 9.28
C ARG A 42 -9.62 -5.13 8.54
N PHE A 43 -9.56 -4.37 7.45
CA PHE A 43 -8.33 -4.16 6.70
C PHE A 43 -7.30 -3.37 7.54
N ASP A 44 -6.06 -3.86 7.56
CA ASP A 44 -4.94 -3.23 8.26
C ASP A 44 -4.03 -2.54 7.25
N ALA A 45 -4.19 -1.23 7.11
CA ALA A 45 -3.43 -0.41 6.19
C ALA A 45 -1.92 -0.40 6.51
N ASN A 46 -1.53 -0.40 7.79
CA ASN A 46 -0.13 -0.37 8.18
C ASN A 46 0.60 -1.65 7.75
N ARG A 47 -0.08 -2.79 7.88
CA ARG A 47 0.44 -4.06 7.41
C ARG A 47 0.56 -4.10 5.89
N PHE A 48 -0.41 -3.52 5.17
CA PHE A 48 -0.38 -3.42 3.72
C PHE A 48 0.75 -2.51 3.22
N TYR A 49 0.97 -1.37 3.87
CA TYR A 49 2.09 -0.46 3.58
C TYR A 49 3.44 -1.16 3.70
N SER A 50 3.63 -1.89 4.80
CA SER A 50 4.85 -2.66 5.04
C SER A 50 5.07 -3.72 3.95
N ALA A 51 4.01 -4.43 3.55
CA ALA A 51 4.08 -5.45 2.49
C ALA A 51 4.34 -4.85 1.09
N SER A 52 3.90 -3.61 0.86
CA SER A 52 4.06 -2.93 -0.43
C SER A 52 5.41 -2.24 -0.59
N ASN A 53 6.34 -2.34 0.39
CA ASN A 53 7.59 -1.55 0.44
C ASN A 53 7.35 -0.03 0.51
N TYR A 54 6.21 0.38 1.09
CA TYR A 54 5.92 1.79 1.32
C TYR A 54 6.57 2.26 2.61
N LYS A 55 7.41 3.30 2.50
CA LYS A 55 8.00 3.97 3.66
C LYS A 55 7.07 5.10 4.07
N ILE A 56 6.39 4.93 5.20
CA ILE A 56 5.56 5.98 5.79
C ILE A 56 6.45 7.20 6.03
N PRO A 57 6.16 8.36 5.42
CA PRO A 57 6.92 9.58 5.65
C PRO A 57 6.88 9.93 7.13
N SER A 58 8.03 9.89 7.80
CA SER A 58 8.15 10.36 9.17
C SER A 58 8.38 11.86 9.13
N PHE A 59 7.33 12.64 9.40
CA PHE A 59 7.47 14.06 9.69
C PHE A 59 7.98 14.19 11.12
N LYS A 60 9.30 14.07 11.30
CA LYS A 60 9.92 14.51 12.55
C LYS A 60 9.97 16.04 12.52
N ASN A 61 9.38 16.66 13.54
CA ASN A 61 9.47 18.09 13.82
C ASN A 61 10.91 18.49 14.15
#